data_AF-A0A942ZAI9-F1
#
_entry.id   AF-A0A942ZAI9-F1
#
_cell.length_a   1.000
_cell.length_b   1.000
_cell.length_c   1.000
_cell.angle_alpha   90.00
_cell.angle_beta   90.00
_cell.angle_gamma   90.00
#
_symmetry.space_group_name_H-M   'P 1'
#
loop_
_entity.id
_entity.type
_entity.pdbx_description
1 polymer ?
#
loop_
_entity_poly.entity_id
_entity_poly.type
_entity_poly.pdbx_seq_one_letter_code
_entity_poly.pdbx_strand_id
1 'polypeptide(L)' 'MKIGNAWTKTSEKGDTYIPVSLDEVILKQFPALDNYFFNLWRIPAEERKNENSPQWSLNATVKKQKEETKEAEIF' A
#
# COMPACT_ATOMS: atom_id res chain seq x y z
N MET A 1 -13.79 12.19 8.58
CA MET A 1 -12.34 12.52 8.56
C MET A 1 -11.70 11.75 7.41
N LYS A 2 -10.97 12.43 6.52
CA LYS A 2 -10.19 11.79 5.44
C LYS A 2 -8.79 11.49 5.98
N ILE A 3 -8.26 10.31 5.66
CA ILE A 3 -7.00 9.80 6.22
C ILE A 3 -5.98 9.43 5.14
N GLY A 4 -6.32 9.66 3.87
CA GLY A 4 -5.53 9.23 2.74
C GLY A 4 -6.26 9.33 1.41
N ASN A 5 -5.58 8.83 0.39
CA ASN A 5 -6.03 8.77 -0.99
C ASN A 5 -5.80 7.35 -1.54
N ALA A 6 -6.62 6.96 -2.49
CA ALA A 6 -6.52 5.66 -3.14
C ALA A 6 -6.83 5.83 -4.63
N TRP A 7 -6.27 4.96 -5.46
CA TRP A 7 -6.53 4.95 -6.90
C TRP A 7 -6.56 3.51 -7.41
N THR A 8 -7.23 3.25 -8.52
CA THR A 8 -7.32 1.91 -9.09
C THR A 8 -6.15 1.67 -10.04
N LYS A 9 -5.53 0.49 -9.96
CA LYS A 9 -4.54 0.00 -10.91
C LYS A 9 -4.85 -1.43 -11.33
N THR A 10 -4.36 -1.82 -12.49
CA THR A 10 -4.39 -3.20 -12.97
C THR A 10 -2.94 -3.68 -13.04
N SER A 11 -2.69 -4.88 -12.50
CA SER A 11 -1.38 -5.51 -12.56
C SER A 11 -1.08 -6.00 -13.97
N GLU A 12 0.17 -6.33 -14.25
CA GLU A 12 0.57 -6.96 -15.52
C GLU A 12 -0.14 -8.30 -15.78
N LYS A 13 -0.60 -8.96 -14.71
CA LYS A 13 -1.36 -10.21 -14.78
C LYS A 13 -2.86 -10.01 -15.01
N GLY A 14 -3.32 -8.76 -15.09
CA GLY A 14 -4.74 -8.41 -15.27
C GLY A 14 -5.52 -8.21 -13.97
N ASP A 15 -4.88 -8.39 -12.81
CA ASP A 15 -5.54 -8.28 -11.52
C ASP A 15 -5.74 -6.82 -11.11
N THR A 16 -6.96 -6.45 -10.71
CA THR A 16 -7.24 -5.11 -10.20
C THR A 16 -6.84 -4.97 -8.73
N TYR A 17 -6.08 -3.93 -8.42
CA TYR A 17 -5.69 -3.57 -7.05
C TYR A 17 -5.82 -2.07 -6.82
N ILE A 18 -5.94 -1.68 -5.55
CA ILE A 18 -6.08 -0.29 -5.12
C ILE A 18 -4.91 0.05 -4.20
N PRO A 19 -3.89 0.78 -4.68
CA PRO A 19 -2.91 1.39 -3.81
C PRO A 19 -3.53 2.45 -2.92
N VAL A 20 -3.03 2.53 -1.69
CA VAL A 20 -3.47 3.49 -0.68
C VAL A 20 -2.25 4.29 -0.21
N SER A 21 -2.41 5.61 -0.21
CA SER A 21 -1.48 6.56 0.39
C SER A 21 -2.14 7.21 1.59
N LEU A 22 -1.45 7.27 2.73
CA LEU A 22 -1.94 7.92 3.94
C LEU A 22 -1.59 9.41 3.91
N ASP A 23 -2.47 10.25 4.44
CA ASP A 23 -2.23 11.69 4.53
C ASP A 23 -1.18 11.99 5.62
N GLU A 24 -0.46 13.11 5.49
CA GLU A 24 0.65 13.47 6.38
C GLU A 24 0.26 13.53 7.86
N VAL A 25 -0.97 13.95 8.18
CA VAL A 25 -1.46 14.02 9.57
C VAL A 25 -1.44 12.65 10.23
N ILE A 26 -1.81 11.61 9.48
CA ILE A 26 -1.79 10.22 9.96
C ILE A 26 -0.36 9.73 10.12
N LEU A 27 0.52 10.06 9.17
CA LEU A 27 1.93 9.70 9.24
C LEU A 27 2.65 10.42 10.39
N LYS A 28 2.28 11.65 10.73
CA LYS A 28 2.79 12.36 11.91
C LYS A 28 2.38 11.69 13.22
N GLN A 29 1.14 11.23 13.30
CA GLN A 29 0.64 10.51 14.47
C GLN A 29 1.23 9.10 14.59
N PHE A 30 1.47 8.44 13.45
CA PHE A 30 1.99 7.08 13.37
C PHE A 30 3.16 6.99 12.36
N PRO A 31 4.36 7.49 12.72
CA PRO A 31 5.50 7.58 11.79
C PRO A 31 5.95 6.24 11.23
N ALA A 32 5.76 5.15 12.00
CA ALA A 32 6.09 3.80 11.54
C ALA A 32 5.36 3.40 10.24
N LEU A 33 4.19 3.97 9.96
CA LEU A 33 3.41 3.65 8.76
C LEU A 33 4.05 4.19 7.48
N ASP A 34 4.94 5.18 7.56
CA ASP A 34 5.65 5.68 6.37
C ASP A 34 6.61 4.64 5.76
N ASN A 35 7.00 3.62 6.55
CA ASN A 35 7.82 2.52 6.06
C ASN A 35 7.03 1.46 5.29
N TYR A 36 5.73 1.65 5.05
CA TYR A 36 4.88 0.66 4.39
C TYR A 36 4.22 1.20 3.12
N PHE A 37 4.07 0.32 2.13
CA PHE A 37 3.11 0.46 1.03
C PHE A 37 1.85 -0.32 1.36
N PHE A 38 0.70 0.32 1.24
CA PHE A 38 -0.60 -0.30 1.44
C PHE A 38 -1.28 -0.54 0.10
N ASN A 39 -1.71 -1.78 -0.15
CA ASN A 39 -2.46 -2.15 -1.34
C ASN A 39 -3.66 -3.00 -0.95
N LEU A 40 -4.81 -2.74 -1.55
CA LEU A 40 -5.98 -3.59 -1.47
C LEU A 40 -6.05 -4.45 -2.73
N TRP A 41 -6.01 -5.76 -2.56
CA TRP A 41 -6.19 -6.73 -3.65
C TRP A 41 -7.62 -7.24 -3.66
N ARG A 42 -8.24 -7.29 -4.83
CA ARG A 42 -9.60 -7.83 -4.95
C ARG A 42 -9.58 -9.33 -4.66
N ILE A 43 -10.43 -9.77 -3.75
CA ILE A 43 -10.59 -11.20 -3.42
C ILE A 43 -11.56 -11.79 -4.46
N PRO A 44 -11.15 -12.85 -5.20
CA PRO A 44 -12.02 -13.55 -6.16
C PRO A 44 -13.30 -14.07 -5.49
N ALA A 45 -14.40 -14.20 -6.25
CA ALA A 45 -15.68 -14.61 -5.67
C ALA A 45 -15.64 -16.05 -5.15
N GLU A 46 -14.84 -16.90 -5.80
CA GLU A 46 -14.66 -18.31 -5.50
C GLU A 46 -13.93 -18.52 -4.16
N GLU A 47 -13.11 -17.56 -3.73
CA GLU A 47 -12.36 -17.59 -2.46
C GLU A 47 -13.16 -17.02 -1.28
N ARG A 48 -14.35 -16.45 -1.53
CA ARG A 48 -15.19 -15.85 -0.48
C ARG A 48 -15.99 -16.93 0.23
N LYS A 49 -15.93 -16.93 1.56
CA LYS A 49 -16.63 -17.92 2.40
C LYS A 49 -18.15 -17.77 2.35
N ASN A 50 -18.65 -16.56 2.10
CA ASN A 50 -20.07 -16.22 1.99
C ASN A 50 -20.24 -14.82 1.37
N GLU A 51 -21.48 -14.40 1.13
CA GLU A 51 -21.82 -13.08 0.55
C GLU A 51 -21.38 -11.90 1.42
N ASN A 52 -21.24 -12.09 2.73
CA ASN A 52 -20.78 -11.07 3.67
C ASN A 52 -19.25 -11.02 3.81
N SER A 53 -18.52 -11.82 3.03
CA SER A 53 -17.06 -11.84 3.08
C SER A 53 -16.47 -10.54 2.52
N PRO A 54 -15.35 -10.06 3.09
CA PRO A 54 -14.64 -8.91 2.54
C PRO A 54 -14.34 -9.09 1.05
N GLN A 55 -14.49 -8.01 0.29
CA GLN A 55 -14.19 -8.02 -1.15
C GLN A 55 -12.74 -7.68 -1.47
N TRP A 56 -12.01 -7.12 -0.50
CA TRP A 56 -10.65 -6.63 -0.64
C TRP A 56 -9.78 -7.12 0.50
N SER A 57 -8.55 -7.52 0.19
CA SER A 57 -7.51 -7.88 1.14
C SER A 57 -6.49 -6.76 1.26
N LEU A 58 -6.34 -6.19 2.46
CA LEU A 58 -5.33 -5.16 2.74
C LEU A 58 -3.97 -5.80 2.98
N ASN A 59 -3.00 -5.40 2.17
CA ASN A 59 -1.62 -5.84 2.26
C ASN A 59 -0.73 -4.65 2.59
N ALA A 60 0.08 -4.78 3.63
CA ALA A 60 1.11 -3.83 4.00
C ALA A 60 2.48 -4.45 3.68
N THR A 61 3.24 -3.81 2.79
CA THR A 61 4.58 -4.27 2.40
C THR A 61 5.60 -3.24 2.82
N VAL A 62 6.67 -3.67 3.49
CA VAL A 62 7.76 -2.77 3.89
C VAL A 62 8.41 -2.17 2.64
N LYS A 63 8.54 -0.85 2.59
CA LYS A 63 9.29 -0.15 1.55
C LYS A 63 10.75 -0.60 1.66
N LYS A 64 11.35 -1.11 0.57
CA LYS A 64 12.80 -1.32 0.55
C LYS A 64 13.45 0.05 0.77
N GLN A 65 14.20 0.20 1.86
CA GLN A 65 15.01 1.40 2.07
C GLN A 65 15.98 1.48 0.89
N LYS A 66 15.93 2.60 0.16
CA LYS A 66 17.07 2.97 -0.66
C LYS A 66 18.18 3.27 0.35
N GLU A 67 19.18 2.42 0.43
CA GLU A 67 20.45 2.84 1.01
C GLU A 67 20.85 4.12 0.27
N GLU A 68 20.93 5.23 0.99
CA GLU A 68 21.54 6.44 0.47
C GLU A 68 23.00 6.07 0.19
N THR A 69 23.31 5.77 -1.07
CA THR A 69 24.69 5.78 -1.54
C THR A 69 25.18 7.20 -1.32
N LYS A 70 25.82 7.44 -0.17
CA LYS A 70 26.71 8.58 0.02
C LYS A 70 27.86 8.38 -0.96
N GLU A 71 27.67 8.84 -2.20
CA GLU A 71 28.80 9.18 -3.06
C GLU A 71 29.55 10.29 -2.31
N ALA A 72 30.57 9.88 -1.55
CA ALA A 72 31.57 10.78 -1.05
C ALA A 72 32.19 11.45 -2.27
N GLU A 73 31.89 12.73 -2.47
CA GLU A 73 32.68 13.62 -3.32
C GLU A 73 34.12 13.59 -2.80
N ILE A 74 34.96 12.80 -3.46
CA ILE A 74 36.41 12.85 -3.29
C ILE A 74 36.86 14.02 -4.17
N PHE A 75 37.10 15.18 -3.54
CA PHE A 75 37.80 16.32 -4.12
C PHE A 75 39.30 16.03 -4.26
#